data_AF-A0A2G9N0D3-F1
#
_entry.id   AF-A0A2G9N0D3-F1
#
_cell.length_a   1.000
_cell.length_b   1.000
_cell.length_c   1.000
_cell.angle_alpha   90.00
_cell.angle_beta   90.00
_cell.angle_gamma   90.00
#
_symmetry.space_group_name_H-M   'P 1'
#
loop_
_entity.id
_entity.type
_entity.pdbx_description
1 polymer ?
#
loop_
_entity_poly.entity_id
_entity_poly.type
_entity_poly.pdbx_seq_one_letter_code
_entity_poly.pdbx_strand_id
1 'polypeptide(L)'
;MDKNDIISKLIEIIKNGDGDIGRNQYLLKQINKNSPIFESDKKYLMKILKSEFDINDIYKIKKNKHPEKKDNTVFLNPNLIKCTLCNKNIELNEKSTREQKKWYHTNCFKIISNEQAMKLSENKNFKPEKKLKIKKDPVQFVLTATIFIFL
;
A
#
# COMPACT_ATOMS: atom_id res chain seq x y z
N MET A 1 -6.10 -23.23 -27.31
CA MET A 1 -7.55 -23.02 -27.08
C MET A 1 -7.94 -21.75 -27.78
N ASP A 2 -9.12 -21.68 -28.37
CA ASP A 2 -9.59 -20.44 -28.98
C ASP A 2 -10.23 -19.50 -27.93
N LYS A 3 -10.54 -18.26 -28.35
CA LYS A 3 -11.16 -17.26 -27.47
C LYS A 3 -12.53 -17.72 -26.94
N ASN A 4 -13.33 -18.41 -27.75
CA ASN A 4 -14.69 -18.81 -27.41
C ASN A 4 -14.68 -19.98 -26.41
N ASP A 5 -13.73 -20.89 -26.54
CA ASP A 5 -13.46 -21.98 -25.60
C ASP A 5 -13.13 -21.42 -24.21
N ILE A 6 -12.27 -20.41 -24.16
CA ILE A 6 -11.86 -19.77 -22.91
C ILE A 6 -13.04 -19.06 -22.25
N ILE A 7 -13.84 -18.31 -23.03
CA ILE A 7 -15.06 -17.67 -22.53
C ILE A 7 -16.01 -18.71 -21.95
N SER A 8 -16.23 -19.82 -22.67
CA SER A 8 -17.17 -20.86 -22.27
C SER A 8 -16.76 -21.52 -20.96
N LYS A 9 -15.48 -21.92 -20.84
CA LYS A 9 -14.95 -22.50 -19.60
C LYS A 9 -14.95 -21.50 -18.44
N LEU A 10 -14.65 -20.22 -18.69
CA LEU A 10 -14.65 -19.21 -17.64
C LEU A 10 -16.08 -18.94 -17.13
N ILE A 11 -17.09 -18.99 -18.00
CA ILE A 11 -18.50 -18.93 -17.60
C ILE A 11 -18.88 -20.12 -16.72
N GLU A 12 -18.43 -21.32 -17.06
CA GLU A 12 -18.65 -22.53 -16.28
C GLU A 12 -18.03 -22.43 -14.88
N ILE A 13 -16.77 -22.00 -14.79
CA ILE A 13 -16.06 -21.74 -13.53
C ILE A 13 -16.81 -20.72 -12.66
N ILE A 14 -17.32 -19.63 -13.26
CA ILE A 14 -18.12 -18.64 -12.53
C ILE A 14 -19.42 -19.24 -12.00
N LYS A 15 -20.10 -20.07 -12.80
CA LYS A 15 -21.33 -20.75 -12.37
C LYS A 15 -21.07 -21.75 -11.25
N ASN A 16 -19.95 -22.45 -11.30
CA ASN A 16 -19.55 -23.42 -10.28
C ASN A 16 -19.00 -22.74 -9.00
N GLY A 17 -18.75 -21.43 -9.04
CA GLY A 17 -18.19 -20.68 -7.91
C GLY A 17 -16.70 -20.96 -7.68
N ASP A 18 -15.99 -21.43 -8.70
CA ASP A 18 -14.57 -21.79 -8.60
C ASP A 18 -13.67 -20.54 -8.67
N GLY A 19 -12.74 -20.43 -7.73
CA GLY A 19 -11.75 -19.34 -7.70
C GLY A 19 -12.30 -18.03 -7.17
N ASP A 20 -11.89 -16.91 -7.77
CA ASP A 20 -12.26 -15.57 -7.32
C ASP A 20 -13.34 -15.03 -8.25
N ILE A 21 -14.57 -14.96 -7.75
CA ILE A 21 -15.75 -14.56 -8.53
C ILE A 21 -15.56 -13.16 -9.14
N GLY A 22 -15.06 -12.20 -8.36
CA GLY A 22 -14.86 -10.83 -8.83
C GLY A 22 -13.80 -10.75 -9.92
N ARG A 23 -12.68 -11.46 -9.72
CA ARG A 23 -11.61 -11.53 -10.71
C ARG A 23 -12.08 -12.25 -11.99
N ASN A 24 -12.82 -13.35 -11.87
CA ASN A 24 -13.35 -14.09 -13.01
C ASN A 24 -14.31 -13.22 -13.85
N GLN A 25 -15.22 -12.49 -13.20
CA GLN A 25 -16.13 -11.56 -13.88
C GLN A 25 -15.36 -10.44 -14.59
N TYR A 26 -14.34 -9.88 -13.93
CA TYR A 26 -13.47 -8.87 -14.53
C TYR A 26 -12.77 -9.39 -15.78
N LEU A 27 -12.20 -10.60 -15.71
CA LEU A 27 -11.48 -11.22 -16.82
C LEU A 27 -12.40 -11.56 -17.98
N LEU A 28 -13.60 -12.09 -17.70
CA LEU A 28 -14.61 -12.33 -18.72
C LEU A 28 -14.96 -11.05 -19.49
N LYS A 29 -15.11 -9.93 -18.77
CA LYS A 29 -15.36 -8.61 -19.38
C LYS A 29 -14.18 -8.13 -20.23
N GLN A 30 -12.94 -8.30 -19.77
CA GLN A 30 -11.72 -7.93 -20.49
C GLN A 30 -11.56 -8.74 -21.79
N ILE A 31 -11.74 -10.05 -21.73
CA ILE A 31 -11.65 -10.96 -22.89
C ILE A 31 -12.70 -10.60 -23.94
N ASN A 32 -13.95 -10.38 -23.51
CA ASN A 32 -15.03 -9.96 -24.42
C ASN A 32 -14.72 -8.66 -25.15
N LYS A 33 -14.12 -7.68 -24.45
CA LYS A 33 -13.75 -6.38 -25.00
C LYS A 33 -12.49 -6.38 -25.89
N ASN A 34 -11.83 -7.53 -26.08
CA ASN A 34 -10.51 -7.59 -26.70
C ASN A 34 -9.46 -6.69 -26.01
N SER A 35 -9.63 -6.46 -24.70
CA SER A 35 -8.67 -5.67 -23.92
C SER A 35 -7.48 -6.51 -23.49
N PRO A 36 -6.27 -5.94 -23.44
CA PRO A 36 -5.08 -6.68 -22.98
C PRO A 36 -5.23 -7.14 -21.53
N ILE A 37 -4.75 -8.35 -21.26
CA ILE A 37 -4.69 -8.95 -19.92
C ILE A 37 -3.25 -8.91 -19.40
N PHE A 38 -3.09 -8.54 -18.13
CA PHE A 38 -1.80 -8.50 -17.45
C PHE A 38 -1.23 -9.90 -17.23
N GLU A 39 0.09 -10.03 -17.21
CA GLU A 39 0.79 -11.32 -17.08
C GLU A 39 0.36 -12.13 -15.85
N SER A 40 0.06 -11.47 -14.74
CA SER A 40 -0.46 -12.10 -13.51
C SER A 40 -1.84 -12.73 -13.70
N ASP A 41 -2.70 -12.09 -14.50
CA ASP A 41 -4.04 -12.59 -14.84
C ASP A 41 -3.97 -13.73 -15.85
N LYS A 42 -2.98 -13.72 -16.74
CA LYS A 42 -2.71 -14.85 -17.65
C LYS A 42 -2.40 -16.12 -16.88
N LYS A 43 -1.45 -16.03 -15.95
CA LYS A 43 -1.05 -17.14 -15.07
C LYS A 43 -2.23 -17.64 -14.24
N TYR A 44 -3.06 -16.72 -13.77
CA TYR A 44 -4.29 -17.05 -13.07
C TYR A 44 -5.25 -17.86 -13.95
N LEU A 45 -5.52 -17.40 -15.18
CA LEU A 45 -6.39 -18.10 -16.13
C LEU A 45 -5.84 -19.48 -16.49
N MET A 46 -4.54 -19.62 -16.76
CA MET A 46 -3.91 -20.91 -17.03
C MET A 46 -4.10 -21.90 -15.87
N LYS A 47 -3.96 -21.42 -14.64
CA LYS A 47 -4.15 -22.23 -13.44
C LYS A 47 -5.59 -22.68 -13.27
N ILE A 48 -6.55 -21.77 -13.42
CA ILE A 48 -7.97 -22.07 -13.17
C ILE A 48 -8.58 -22.90 -14.30
N LEU A 49 -8.16 -22.66 -15.55
CA LEU A 49 -8.59 -23.43 -16.72
C LEU A 49 -7.82 -24.74 -16.88
N LYS A 50 -6.82 -25.00 -16.02
CA LYS A 50 -5.93 -26.18 -16.07
C LYS A 50 -5.41 -26.47 -17.47
N SER A 51 -5.10 -25.42 -18.23
CA SER A 51 -4.72 -25.52 -19.62
C SER A 51 -3.73 -24.41 -19.98
N GLU A 52 -2.80 -24.75 -20.86
CA GLU A 52 -1.89 -23.79 -21.48
C GLU A 52 -2.50 -23.27 -22.77
N PHE A 53 -2.42 -21.96 -22.99
CA PHE A 53 -2.85 -21.31 -24.22
C PHE A 53 -2.01 -20.06 -24.45
N ASP A 54 -1.67 -19.77 -25.71
CA ASP A 54 -1.07 -18.50 -26.04
C ASP A 54 -2.16 -17.44 -26.12
N ILE A 55 -1.95 -16.33 -25.42
CA ILE A 55 -2.89 -15.21 -25.40
C ILE A 55 -2.82 -14.39 -26.69
N ASN A 56 -1.74 -14.55 -27.46
CA ASN A 56 -1.71 -14.08 -28.84
C ASN A 56 -2.79 -14.73 -29.71
N ASP A 57 -3.30 -15.91 -29.34
CA ASP A 57 -4.43 -16.54 -30.05
C ASP A 57 -5.79 -15.95 -29.62
N ILE A 58 -5.90 -15.47 -28.37
CA ILE A 58 -7.12 -14.84 -27.84
C ILE A 58 -7.36 -13.49 -28.48
N TYR A 59 -6.30 -12.70 -28.56
CA TYR A 59 -6.33 -11.40 -29.16
C TYR A 59 -5.63 -11.52 -30.49
N LYS A 60 -6.39 -11.56 -31.59
CA LYS A 60 -5.89 -11.21 -32.92
C LYS A 60 -5.47 -9.74 -32.90
N ILE A 61 -4.41 -9.40 -32.19
CA ILE A 61 -3.90 -8.04 -32.04
C ILE A 61 -3.28 -7.72 -33.39
N LYS A 62 -3.94 -6.85 -34.17
CA LYS A 62 -3.22 -5.99 -35.11
C LYS A 62 -2.18 -5.27 -34.26
N LYS A 63 -0.92 -5.71 -34.33
CA LYS A 63 0.24 -5.13 -33.64
C LYS A 63 0.39 -3.68 -34.09
N ASN A 64 -0.38 -2.75 -33.52
CA ASN A 64 -0.26 -1.32 -33.78
C ASN A 64 -0.88 -0.55 -32.61
N LYS A 65 -0.27 -0.68 -31.44
CA LYS A 65 -0.19 0.38 -30.41
C LYS A 65 0.75 -0.13 -29.34
N HIS A 66 2.02 0.22 -29.49
CA HIS A 66 2.94 0.21 -28.37
C HIS A 66 2.27 1.03 -27.25
N PRO A 67 2.11 0.53 -26.02
CA PRO A 67 1.74 1.40 -24.92
C PRO A 67 2.84 2.46 -24.85
N GLU A 68 2.44 3.73 -24.99
CA GLU A 68 3.34 4.86 -24.78
C GLU A 68 4.02 4.64 -23.43
N LYS A 69 5.35 4.72 -23.41
CA LYS A 69 6.12 4.58 -22.17
C LYS A 69 5.52 5.59 -21.19
N LYS A 70 5.04 5.09 -20.04
CA LYS A 70 4.59 5.97 -18.97
C LYS A 70 5.76 6.90 -18.66
N ASP A 71 5.47 8.20 -18.64
CA ASP A 71 6.43 9.17 -18.18
C ASP A 71 6.77 8.84 -16.72
N ASN A 72 8.00 8.40 -16.50
CA ASN A 72 8.52 8.04 -15.18
C ASN A 72 9.08 9.27 -14.46
N THR A 73 8.86 10.48 -14.98
CA THR A 73 9.18 11.69 -14.23
C THR A 73 8.30 11.73 -12.98
N VAL A 74 8.95 11.63 -11.83
CA VAL A 74 8.29 11.88 -10.55
C VAL A 74 7.92 13.36 -10.56
N PHE A 75 6.63 13.68 -10.65
CA PHE A 75 6.14 15.04 -10.43
C PHE A 75 6.43 15.41 -8.97
N LEU A 76 7.60 15.98 -8.73
CA LEU A 76 7.94 16.55 -7.44
C LEU A 76 7.10 17.80 -7.26
N ASN A 77 6.43 17.91 -6.12
CA ASN A 77 5.74 19.14 -5.76
C ASN A 77 6.77 20.29 -5.77
N PRO A 78 6.59 21.32 -6.61
CA PRO A 78 7.54 22.43 -6.71
C PRO A 78 7.64 23.23 -5.40
N ASN A 79 6.60 23.18 -4.57
CA ASN A 79 6.53 23.89 -3.30
C ASN A 79 6.91 22.95 -2.15
N LEU A 80 8.19 22.94 -1.81
CA LEU A 80 8.69 22.26 -0.62
C LEU A 80 8.13 22.88 0.64
N ILE A 81 7.93 22.05 1.66
CA ILE A 81 7.41 22.50 2.95
C ILE A 81 8.48 23.33 3.69
N LYS A 82 8.06 24.39 4.38
CA LYS A 82 8.97 25.28 5.12
C LYS A 82 9.09 24.88 6.58
N CYS A 83 10.31 24.94 7.09
CA CYS A 83 10.56 24.81 8.52
C CYS A 83 9.99 26.02 9.26
N THR A 84 9.20 25.79 10.30
CA THR A 84 8.52 26.84 11.07
C THR A 84 9.48 27.71 11.90
N LEU A 85 10.69 27.21 12.23
CA LEU A 85 11.68 28.00 12.97
C LEU A 85 12.54 28.90 12.10
N CYS A 86 13.18 28.33 11.07
CA CYS A 86 14.15 29.06 10.26
C CYS A 86 13.57 29.57 8.93
N ASN A 87 12.30 29.23 8.63
CA ASN A 87 11.56 29.63 7.43
C ASN A 87 12.19 29.20 6.09
N LYS A 88 13.21 28.32 6.12
CA LYS A 88 13.82 27.70 4.95
C LYS A 88 13.03 26.46 4.51
N ASN A 89 13.10 26.15 3.22
CA ASN A 89 12.53 24.92 2.68
C ASN A 89 13.24 23.71 3.28
N ILE A 90 12.49 22.65 3.59
CA ILE A 90 13.02 21.35 3.96
C ILE A 90 13.24 20.59 2.64
N GLU A 91 14.50 20.29 2.32
CA GLU A 91 14.85 19.56 1.09
C GLU A 91 14.45 18.08 1.19
N LEU A 92 14.30 17.41 0.03
CA LEU A 92 13.88 15.99 -0.04
C LEU A 92 14.90 15.02 0.59
N ASN A 93 16.16 15.43 0.65
CA ASN A 93 17.28 14.72 1.27
C ASN A 93 17.44 15.02 2.77
N GLU A 94 16.68 15.97 3.32
CA GLU A 94 16.82 16.43 4.71
C GLU A 94 15.82 15.74 5.65
N LYS A 95 16.25 15.54 6.90
CA LYS A 95 15.38 14.99 7.95
C LYS A 95 14.51 16.09 8.54
N SER A 96 13.23 15.77 8.75
CA SER A 96 12.26 16.67 9.34
C SER A 96 11.43 16.01 10.45
N THR A 97 10.89 16.85 11.32
CA THR A 97 10.02 16.47 12.43
C THR A 97 8.74 17.27 12.35
N ARG A 98 7.59 16.60 12.54
CA ARG A 98 6.28 17.25 12.59
C ARG A 98 5.73 17.23 14.01
N GLU A 99 5.39 18.40 14.53
CA GLU A 99 4.78 18.54 15.86
C GLU A 99 3.67 19.59 15.80
N GLN A 100 2.51 19.31 16.40
CA GLN A 100 1.35 20.22 16.42
C GLN A 100 1.00 20.83 15.05
N LYS A 101 1.02 19.99 14.00
CA LYS A 101 0.79 20.38 12.59
C LYS A 101 1.84 21.33 11.97
N LYS A 102 2.92 21.64 12.68
CA LYS A 102 4.07 22.42 12.19
C LYS A 102 5.21 21.49 11.79
N TRP A 103 6.03 21.93 10.84
CA TRP A 103 7.16 21.17 10.31
C TRP A 103 8.48 21.85 10.66
N TYR A 104 9.47 21.06 11.03
CA TYR A 104 10.78 21.55 11.46
C TYR A 104 11.89 20.71 10.85
N HIS A 105 13.05 21.31 10.56
CA HIS A 105 14.27 20.50 10.41
C HIS A 105 14.54 19.77 11.72
N THR A 106 15.10 18.56 11.66
CA THR A 106 15.42 17.80 12.88
C THR A 106 16.33 18.59 13.83
N ASN A 107 17.30 19.36 13.30
CA ASN A 107 18.17 20.21 14.12
C ASN A 107 17.43 21.40 14.74
N CYS A 108 16.54 22.04 13.98
CA CYS A 108 15.68 23.11 14.48
C CYS A 108 14.79 22.58 15.62
N PHE A 109 14.21 21.40 15.47
CA PHE A 109 13.36 20.79 16.48
C PHE A 109 14.10 20.52 17.79
N LYS A 110 15.34 19.99 17.71
CA LYS A 110 16.18 19.73 18.90
C LYS A 110 16.42 20.99 19.73
N ILE A 111 16.57 22.16 19.10
CA ILE A 111 16.73 23.44 19.81
C ILE A 111 15.50 23.72 20.67
N ILE A 112 14.30 23.61 20.09
CA ILE A 112 13.03 23.79 20.83
C ILE A 112 12.93 22.80 21.99
N SER A 113 13.20 21.51 21.72
CA SER A 113 13.09 20.46 22.74
C SER A 113 14.04 20.70 23.91
N ASN A 114 15.27 21.15 23.62
CA ASN A 114 16.26 21.44 24.64
C ASN A 114 15.91 22.70 25.45
N GLU A 115 15.41 23.76 24.80
CA GLU A 115 14.92 24.95 25.49
C GLU A 115 13.74 24.64 26.41
N GLN A 116 12.82 23.78 25.99
CA GLN A 116 11.71 23.32 26.83
C GLN A 116 12.23 22.50 28.01
N ALA A 117 13.16 21.56 27.78
CA ALA A 117 13.76 20.78 28.85
C ALA A 117 14.49 21.64 29.90
N MET A 118 15.21 22.68 29.47
CA MET A 118 15.87 23.64 30.36
C MET A 118 14.86 24.45 31.19
N LYS A 119 13.78 24.96 30.56
CA LYS A 119 12.70 25.67 31.26
C LYS A 119 11.95 24.80 32.28
N LEU A 120 11.83 23.49 32.03
CA LEU A 120 11.28 22.55 33.03
C LEU A 120 12.24 22.32 34.20
N SER A 121 13.56 22.35 33.97
CA SER A 121 14.56 22.13 35.02
C SER A 121 14.74 23.31 35.99
N GLU A 122 14.45 24.54 35.54
CA GLU A 122 14.48 25.74 36.39
C GLU A 122 13.24 25.87 37.29
N ASN A 123 12.13 25.25 36.90
CA ASN A 123 10.92 25.20 37.72
C ASN A 123 11.03 24.04 38.72
N LYS A 124 11.64 24.30 39.88
CA LYS A 124 11.77 23.36 41.03
C LYS A 124 10.41 23.01 41.67
N ASN A 125 9.49 22.42 40.92
CA ASN A 125 8.26 21.79 41.42
C ASN A 125 7.64 20.79 40.42
N PHE A 126 8.45 20.10 39.61
CA PHE A 126 7.94 18.99 38.78
C PHE A 126 8.00 17.67 39.57
N LYS A 127 6.86 17.25 40.13
CA LYS A 127 6.65 15.84 40.46
C LYS A 127 6.67 15.05 39.14
N PRO A 128 7.42 13.93 39.03
CA PRO A 128 7.42 13.14 37.82
C PRO A 128 5.99 12.67 37.53
N GLU A 129 5.47 13.00 36.35
CA GLU A 129 4.20 12.47 35.89
C GLU A 129 4.26 10.94 35.97
N LYS A 130 3.25 10.38 36.63
CA LYS A 130 3.09 8.95 36.85
C LYS A 130 3.28 8.23 35.51
N LYS A 131 4.23 7.28 35.47
CA LYS A 131 4.33 6.27 34.40
C LYS A 131 2.91 5.83 34.04
N LEU A 132 2.50 6.04 32.78
CA LEU A 132 1.26 5.52 32.23
C LEU A 132 1.22 4.02 32.56
N LYS A 133 0.41 3.64 33.54
CA LYS A 133 0.11 2.24 33.82
C LYS A 133 -0.68 1.78 32.61
N ILE A 134 -0.01 1.13 31.66
CA ILE A 134 -0.65 0.38 30.59
C ILE A 134 -1.59 -0.59 31.31
N LYS A 135 -2.90 -0.31 31.26
CA LYS A 135 -3.92 -1.21 31.76
C LYS A 135 -3.84 -2.44 30.86
N LYS A 136 -3.21 -3.50 31.36
CA LYS A 136 -3.15 -4.76 30.63
C LYS A 136 -4.55 -5.35 30.63
N ASP A 137 -5.09 -5.57 29.45
CA ASP A 137 -6.44 -6.11 29.27
C ASP A 137 -6.44 -7.60 29.64
N PRO A 138 -7.27 -8.07 30.59
CA PRO A 138 -7.33 -9.48 30.96
C PRO A 138 -7.65 -10.39 29.78
N VAL A 139 -8.37 -9.89 28.77
CA VAL A 139 -8.69 -10.64 27.54
C VAL A 139 -7.42 -10.98 26.76
N GLN A 140 -6.44 -10.08 26.74
CA GLN A 140 -5.17 -10.31 26.05
C GLN A 140 -4.39 -11.46 26.69
N PHE A 141 -4.42 -11.59 28.02
CA PHE A 141 -3.77 -12.68 28.73
C PHE A 141 -4.42 -14.03 28.46
N VAL A 142 -5.75 -14.09 28.46
CA VAL A 142 -6.50 -15.32 28.13
C VAL A 142 -6.18 -15.78 26.72
N LEU A 143 -6.19 -14.86 25.74
CA LEU A 143 -5.86 -15.18 24.35
C LEU A 143 -4.41 -15.67 24.19
N THR A 144 -3.45 -15.04 24.88
CA THR A 144 -2.06 -15.51 24.84
C THR A 144 -1.90 -16.88 25.49
N ALA A 145 -2.59 -17.13 26.61
CA ALA A 145 -2.50 -18.41 27.30
C ALA A 145 -3.11 -19.55 26.47
N THR A 146 -4.25 -19.32 25.79
CA THR A 146 -4.84 -20.35 24.92
C THR A 146 -3.92 -20.69 23.75
N ILE A 147 -3.28 -19.70 23.12
CA ILE A 147 -2.33 -19.95 22.03
C ILE A 147 -1.17 -20.84 22.50
N PHE A 148 -0.61 -20.61 23.69
CA PHE A 148 0.48 -21.42 24.25
C PHE A 148 0.06 -22.82 24.70
N ILE A 149 -1.24 -23.07 24.93
CA ILE A 149 -1.74 -24.41 25.29
C ILE A 149 -1.91 -25.30 24.05
N PHE A 150 -2.14 -24.70 22.88
CA PHE A 150 -2.36 -25.41 21.61
C PHE A 150 -1.14 -25.43 20.67
N LEU A 151 0.01 -24.93 21.14
CA LEU A 151 1.33 -25.02 20.48
C LEU A 151 2.17 -26.10 21.17
#